data_AF-A0A1V4SWB6-F1
#
_entry.id   AF-A0A1V4SWB6-F1
#
_cell.length_a   1.000
_cell.length_b   1.000
_cell.length_c   1.000
_cell.angle_alpha   90.00
_cell.angle_beta   90.00
_cell.angle_gamma   90.00
#
_symmetry.space_group_name_H-M   'P 1'
#
loop_
_entity.id
_entity.type
_entity.pdbx_description
1 polymer ?
#
loop_
_entity_poly.entity_id
_entity_poly.type
_entity_poly.pdbx_seq_one_letter_code
_entity_poly.pdbx_strand_id
1 'polypeptide(L)'
;MLDSIEITYKVKAETDILFKVLKNSRKLDQNTIIEALDNSFKVSKLDTMKILFYSRDIKAGLGEKRSFRIILKYLGENYPDIIKKNAHLIPYYGRWDDFYSLFDTELEDNVMKLFRKQLERDLEKKKPSLLAKWLKSENTSSKETRALARKTIKGMGFTPRQYRKILSYLRRKINIVETNITFKSYSKINYSKVPSTAIRKYKKLFLEKDKENYLNFKNRIKKDRFNIRNLKYSSIEEVLNSERYNLVEIN
;
A
#
# COMPACT_ATOMS: atom_id res chain seq x y z
N MET A 1 -11.92 -40.04 4.91
CA MET A 1 -12.72 -39.40 3.85
C MET A 1 -13.67 -38.36 4.42
N LEU A 2 -14.44 -38.69 5.47
CA LEU A 2 -15.29 -37.71 6.17
C LEU A 2 -14.47 -36.59 6.84
N ASP A 3 -13.42 -36.92 7.60
CA ASP A 3 -12.55 -35.92 8.24
C ASP A 3 -11.89 -34.97 7.24
N SER A 4 -11.41 -35.50 6.11
CA SER A 4 -10.83 -34.68 5.02
C SER A 4 -11.85 -33.76 4.38
N ILE A 5 -13.10 -34.20 4.25
CA ILE A 5 -14.20 -33.40 3.71
C ILE A 5 -14.58 -32.30 4.71
N GLU A 6 -14.71 -32.62 6.00
CA GLU A 6 -15.01 -31.68 7.07
C GLU A 6 -13.93 -30.60 7.23
N ILE A 7 -12.65 -31.00 7.19
CA ILE A 7 -11.52 -30.06 7.19
C ILE A 7 -11.61 -29.12 5.97
N THR A 8 -11.88 -29.66 4.78
CA THR A 8 -12.00 -28.84 3.56
C THR A 8 -13.14 -27.83 3.66
N TYR A 9 -14.31 -28.24 4.15
CA TYR A 9 -15.44 -27.33 4.37
C TYR A 9 -15.14 -26.26 5.41
N LYS A 10 -14.48 -26.63 6.51
CA LYS A 10 -14.09 -25.68 7.56
C LYS A 10 -13.06 -24.66 7.07
N VAL A 11 -12.06 -25.10 6.29
CA VAL A 11 -11.07 -24.21 5.66
C VAL A 11 -11.77 -23.18 4.77
N LYS A 12 -12.69 -23.65 3.92
CA LYS A 12 -13.45 -22.77 3.03
C LYS A 12 -14.30 -21.77 3.80
N ALA A 13 -14.98 -22.20 4.86
CA ALA A 13 -15.85 -21.35 5.66
C ALA A 13 -15.09 -20.17 6.33
N GLU A 14 -13.97 -20.43 6.98
CA GLU A 14 -13.23 -19.38 7.71
C GLU A 14 -12.52 -18.39 6.76
N THR A 15 -11.97 -18.88 5.66
CA THR A 15 -11.39 -18.02 4.62
C THR A 15 -12.46 -17.15 3.95
N ASP A 16 -13.67 -17.69 3.73
CA ASP A 16 -14.84 -16.94 3.26
C ASP A 16 -15.27 -15.85 4.24
N ILE A 17 -15.25 -16.14 5.54
CA ILE A 17 -15.57 -15.16 6.60
C ILE A 17 -14.56 -14.01 6.54
N LEU A 18 -13.26 -14.29 6.52
CA LEU A 18 -12.23 -13.25 6.40
C LEU A 18 -12.42 -12.41 5.14
N PHE A 19 -12.67 -13.04 3.99
CA PHE A 19 -12.91 -12.33 2.72
C PHE A 19 -14.10 -11.37 2.81
N LYS A 20 -15.22 -11.81 3.39
CA LYS A 20 -16.42 -10.99 3.62
C LYS A 20 -16.17 -9.85 4.62
N VAL A 21 -15.46 -10.12 5.71
CA VAL A 21 -15.04 -9.14 6.72
C VAL A 21 -14.21 -8.04 6.05
N LEU A 22 -13.19 -8.41 5.27
CA LEU A 22 -12.31 -7.43 4.62
C LEU A 22 -13.04 -6.57 3.58
N LYS A 23 -13.98 -7.13 2.81
CA LYS A 23 -14.85 -6.37 1.89
C LYS A 23 -15.70 -5.31 2.60
N ASN A 24 -16.11 -5.56 3.83
CA ASN A 24 -17.04 -4.71 4.59
C ASN A 24 -16.40 -4.02 5.82
N SER A 25 -15.07 -4.06 5.92
CA SER A 25 -14.33 -3.73 7.14
C SER A 25 -14.33 -2.26 7.58
N ARG A 26 -14.90 -1.34 6.80
CA ARG A 26 -14.84 0.11 7.07
C ARG A 26 -15.44 0.52 8.42
N LYS A 27 -16.47 -0.20 8.88
CA LYS A 27 -17.18 0.06 10.15
C LYS A 27 -16.86 -0.96 11.24
N LEU A 28 -16.09 -1.99 10.93
CA LEU A 28 -15.75 -3.03 11.89
C LEU A 28 -14.65 -2.55 12.83
N ASP A 29 -14.75 -2.91 14.10
CA ASP A 29 -13.70 -2.67 15.09
C ASP A 29 -12.46 -3.52 14.80
N GLN A 30 -11.38 -3.22 15.51
CA GLN A 30 -10.09 -3.88 15.29
C GLN A 30 -10.13 -5.37 15.66
N ASN A 31 -10.82 -5.73 16.75
CA ASN A 31 -10.82 -7.08 17.29
C ASN A 31 -11.58 -8.02 16.36
N THR A 32 -12.73 -7.60 15.83
CA THR A 32 -13.47 -8.38 14.82
C THR A 32 -12.61 -8.70 13.59
N ILE A 33 -11.78 -7.75 13.14
CA ILE A 33 -10.88 -7.96 11.99
C ILE A 33 -9.77 -8.97 12.33
N ILE A 34 -9.20 -8.88 13.54
CA ILE A 34 -8.13 -9.78 13.99
C ILE A 34 -8.68 -11.19 14.25
N GLU A 35 -9.86 -11.32 14.84
CA GLU A 35 -10.50 -12.61 15.11
C GLU A 35 -10.79 -13.37 13.81
N ALA A 36 -11.34 -12.68 12.80
CA ALA A 36 -11.57 -13.27 11.49
C ALA A 36 -10.24 -13.68 10.81
N LEU A 37 -9.18 -12.91 11.00
CA LEU A 37 -7.84 -13.28 10.53
C LEU A 37 -7.36 -14.55 11.23
N ASP A 38 -7.41 -14.62 12.56
CA ASP A 38 -6.92 -15.74 13.35
C ASP A 38 -7.65 -17.04 13.00
N ASN A 39 -8.97 -17.00 12.88
CA ASN A 39 -9.74 -18.19 12.51
C ASN A 39 -9.40 -18.67 11.10
N SER A 40 -9.24 -17.76 10.14
CA SER A 40 -8.74 -18.08 8.79
C SER A 40 -7.29 -18.61 8.84
N PHE A 41 -6.42 -18.06 9.70
CA PHE A 41 -5.01 -18.45 9.81
C PHE A 41 -4.84 -19.85 10.39
N LYS A 42 -5.71 -20.25 11.35
CA LYS A 42 -5.73 -21.59 11.94
C LYS A 42 -6.03 -22.68 10.92
N VAL A 43 -6.82 -22.36 9.88
CA VAL A 43 -7.21 -23.32 8.85
C VAL A 43 -6.27 -23.30 7.63
N SER A 44 -5.84 -22.13 7.16
CA SER A 44 -4.92 -22.01 6.02
C SER A 44 -4.17 -20.68 6.05
N LYS A 45 -2.91 -20.72 6.47
CA LYS A 45 -2.03 -19.54 6.49
C LYS A 45 -1.83 -18.96 5.09
N LEU A 46 -1.66 -19.82 4.08
CA LEU A 46 -1.38 -19.40 2.70
C LEU A 46 -2.56 -18.65 2.11
N ASP A 47 -3.76 -19.22 2.20
CA ASP A 47 -4.97 -18.58 1.66
C ASP A 47 -5.28 -17.29 2.41
N THR A 48 -5.08 -17.29 3.72
CA THR A 48 -5.23 -16.08 4.54
C THR A 48 -4.31 -14.95 4.06
N MET A 49 -3.04 -15.24 3.81
CA MET A 49 -2.09 -14.24 3.30
C MET A 49 -2.41 -13.81 1.87
N LYS A 50 -2.87 -14.72 1.00
CA LYS A 50 -3.38 -14.37 -0.34
C LYS A 50 -4.55 -13.38 -0.26
N ILE A 51 -5.52 -13.65 0.61
CA ILE A 51 -6.69 -12.80 0.86
C ILE A 51 -6.27 -11.43 1.41
N LEU A 52 -5.29 -11.39 2.33
CA LEU A 52 -4.74 -10.15 2.87
C LEU A 52 -4.08 -9.28 1.79
N PHE A 53 -3.25 -9.86 0.91
CA PHE A 53 -2.64 -9.09 -0.18
C PHE A 53 -3.65 -8.68 -1.25
N TYR A 54 -4.67 -9.50 -1.52
CA TYR A 54 -5.82 -9.12 -2.32
C TYR A 54 -6.57 -7.92 -1.72
N SER A 55 -6.83 -7.93 -0.41
CA SER A 55 -7.57 -6.84 0.23
C SER A 55 -6.80 -5.52 0.11
N ARG A 56 -5.47 -5.58 0.12
CA ARG A 56 -4.62 -4.39 -0.01
C ARG A 56 -4.39 -3.93 -1.44
N ASP A 57 -4.45 -4.82 -2.42
CA ASP A 57 -4.05 -4.54 -3.79
C ASP A 57 -4.79 -3.33 -4.39
N ILE A 58 -4.04 -2.24 -4.61
CA ILE A 58 -4.57 -0.98 -5.15
C ILE A 58 -4.87 -1.05 -6.65
N LYS A 59 -4.39 -2.09 -7.34
CA LYS A 59 -4.55 -2.23 -8.79
C LYS A 59 -5.72 -3.14 -9.16
N ALA A 60 -5.81 -4.33 -8.56
CA ALA A 60 -6.81 -5.33 -8.94
C ALA A 60 -7.67 -5.84 -7.76
N GLY A 61 -7.35 -5.45 -6.52
CA GLY A 61 -8.08 -5.88 -5.33
C GLY A 61 -8.94 -4.78 -4.72
N LEU A 62 -9.16 -4.85 -3.41
CA LEU A 62 -10.05 -3.93 -2.69
C LEU A 62 -9.41 -2.56 -2.41
N GLY A 63 -8.07 -2.49 -2.41
CA GLY A 63 -7.33 -1.28 -2.03
C GLY A 63 -7.57 -0.85 -0.57
N GLU A 64 -8.06 -1.75 0.29
CA GLU A 64 -8.36 -1.46 1.69
C GLU A 64 -7.04 -1.20 2.44
N LYS A 65 -6.96 -0.06 3.13
CA LYS A 65 -5.76 0.38 3.86
C LYS A 65 -5.84 0.15 5.38
N ARG A 66 -6.98 0.43 6.02
CA ARG A 66 -7.10 0.41 7.49
C ARG A 66 -6.93 -1.01 8.04
N SER A 67 -7.73 -1.93 7.54
CA SER A 67 -7.78 -3.33 7.92
C SER A 67 -6.48 -4.03 7.57
N PHE A 68 -5.90 -3.74 6.40
CA PHE A 68 -4.56 -4.24 6.07
C PHE A 68 -3.51 -3.81 7.10
N ARG A 69 -3.52 -2.55 7.53
CA ARG A 69 -2.56 -2.02 8.51
C ARG A 69 -2.75 -2.56 9.92
N ILE A 70 -4.01 -2.79 10.30
CA ILE A 70 -4.36 -3.49 11.55
C ILE A 70 -3.76 -4.89 11.53
N ILE A 71 -4.06 -5.66 10.49
CA ILE A 71 -3.58 -7.04 10.34
C ILE A 71 -2.06 -7.08 10.22
N LEU A 72 -1.46 -6.18 9.44
CA LEU A 72 -0.02 -6.14 9.25
C LEU A 72 0.72 -5.90 10.56
N LYS A 73 0.21 -5.02 11.44
CA LYS A 73 0.76 -4.81 12.77
C LYS A 73 0.66 -6.09 13.60
N TYR A 74 -0.54 -6.68 13.67
CA TYR A 74 -0.78 -7.92 14.42
C TYR A 74 0.13 -9.07 13.96
N LEU A 75 0.28 -9.27 12.64
CA LEU A 75 1.20 -10.27 12.08
C LEU A 75 2.67 -9.93 12.34
N GLY A 76 3.04 -8.65 12.40
CA GLY A 76 4.38 -8.23 12.77
C GLY A 76 4.75 -8.55 14.23
N GLU A 77 3.76 -8.56 15.12
CA GLU A 77 3.92 -8.90 16.53
C GLU A 77 3.90 -10.41 16.79
N ASN A 78 3.11 -11.18 16.03
CA ASN A 78 2.85 -12.60 16.32
C ASN A 78 3.46 -13.58 15.31
N TYR A 79 3.71 -13.15 14.08
CA TYR A 79 4.22 -13.98 12.97
C TYR A 79 5.28 -13.24 12.13
N PRO A 80 6.33 -12.70 12.76
CA PRO A 80 7.27 -11.78 12.11
C PRO A 80 7.99 -12.40 10.92
N ASP A 81 8.29 -13.70 10.95
CA ASP A 81 9.01 -14.38 9.87
C ASP A 81 8.18 -14.47 8.58
N ILE A 82 6.86 -14.67 8.71
CA ILE A 82 5.94 -14.61 7.57
C ILE A 82 5.94 -13.21 6.94
N ILE A 83 5.98 -12.15 7.75
CA ILE A 83 6.07 -10.78 7.24
C ILE A 83 7.43 -10.50 6.61
N LYS A 84 8.54 -10.95 7.20
CA LYS A 84 9.90 -10.80 6.62
C LYS A 84 9.94 -11.40 5.21
N LYS A 85 9.39 -12.60 5.03
CA LYS A 85 9.35 -13.31 3.73
C LYS A 85 8.56 -12.54 2.67
N ASN A 86 7.41 -12.01 3.07
CA ASN A 86 6.50 -11.31 2.16
C ASN A 86 6.69 -9.78 2.12
N ALA A 87 7.70 -9.22 2.78
CA ALA A 87 7.87 -7.76 2.91
C ALA A 87 7.90 -7.04 1.55
N HIS A 88 8.52 -7.68 0.55
CA HIS A 88 8.62 -7.15 -0.82
C HIS A 88 7.25 -7.02 -1.53
N LEU A 89 6.23 -7.76 -1.08
CA LEU A 89 4.87 -7.71 -1.62
C LEU A 89 4.06 -6.52 -1.09
N ILE A 90 4.40 -5.99 0.09
CA ILE A 90 3.72 -4.84 0.70
C ILE A 90 3.70 -3.62 -0.24
N PRO A 91 4.82 -3.15 -0.80
CA PRO A 91 4.80 -2.05 -1.77
C PRO A 91 4.38 -2.49 -3.18
N TYR A 92 4.38 -3.80 -3.50
CA TYR A 92 3.95 -4.32 -4.79
C TYR A 92 2.42 -4.25 -4.97
N TYR A 93 1.66 -4.71 -3.96
CA TYR A 93 0.19 -4.61 -3.93
C TYR A 93 -0.29 -3.32 -3.28
N GLY A 94 0.44 -2.82 -2.28
CA GLY A 94 0.05 -1.67 -1.46
C GLY A 94 0.90 -0.43 -1.69
N ARG A 95 1.37 0.14 -0.58
CA ARG A 95 2.18 1.37 -0.57
C ARG A 95 3.31 1.24 0.44
N TRP A 96 4.38 1.98 0.20
CA TRP A 96 5.54 2.02 1.07
C TRP A 96 5.23 2.55 2.49
N ASP A 97 4.24 3.43 2.67
CA ASP A 97 3.87 3.93 4.00
C ASP A 97 3.07 2.91 4.82
N ASP A 98 2.70 1.76 4.26
CA ASP A 98 2.05 0.68 5.02
C ASP A 98 3.04 -0.02 5.97
N PHE A 99 4.34 0.00 5.66
CA PHE A 99 5.40 -0.47 6.56
C PHE A 99 5.48 0.27 7.90
N TYR A 100 4.95 1.50 8.00
CA TYR A 100 4.89 2.20 9.29
C TYR A 100 4.00 1.49 10.31
N SER A 101 3.13 0.57 9.89
CA SER A 101 2.38 -0.31 10.81
C SER A 101 3.26 -1.33 11.54
N LEU A 102 4.48 -1.57 11.05
CA LEU A 102 5.45 -2.47 11.68
C LEU A 102 6.44 -1.72 12.59
N PHE A 103 6.28 -0.40 12.74
CA PHE A 103 7.01 0.34 13.76
C PHE A 103 6.48 -0.08 15.13
N ASP A 104 7.36 -0.06 16.12
CA ASP A 104 7.13 -0.57 17.48
C ASP A 104 6.87 -2.08 17.55
N THR A 105 7.26 -2.83 16.50
CA THR A 105 7.35 -4.29 16.48
C THR A 105 8.81 -4.73 16.34
N GLU A 106 9.11 -6.01 16.49
CA GLU A 106 10.47 -6.55 16.26
C GLU A 106 10.99 -6.33 14.83
N LEU A 107 10.09 -6.03 13.89
CA LEU A 107 10.41 -5.77 12.49
C LEU A 107 10.84 -4.32 12.21
N GLU A 108 10.80 -3.42 13.19
CA GLU A 108 11.10 -2.00 12.97
C GLU A 108 12.49 -1.81 12.32
N ASP A 109 13.51 -2.47 12.86
CA ASP A 109 14.88 -2.42 12.32
C ASP A 109 14.99 -3.05 10.92
N ASN A 110 14.27 -4.15 10.67
CA ASN A 110 14.19 -4.78 9.35
C ASN A 110 13.60 -3.81 8.32
N VAL A 111 12.56 -3.07 8.69
CA VAL A 111 11.93 -2.06 7.85
C VAL A 111 12.89 -0.90 7.57
N MET A 112 13.62 -0.42 8.58
CA MET A 112 14.62 0.64 8.39
C MET A 112 15.73 0.22 7.43
N LYS A 113 16.27 -1.00 7.58
CA LYS A 113 17.29 -1.57 6.67
C LYS A 113 16.76 -1.69 5.25
N LEU A 114 15.51 -2.15 5.10
CA LEU A 114 14.84 -2.28 3.82
C LEU A 114 14.62 -0.90 3.16
N PHE A 115 14.17 0.11 3.90
CA PHE A 115 14.05 1.48 3.41
C PHE A 115 15.39 2.04 2.96
N ARG A 116 16.45 1.87 3.76
CA ARG A 116 17.78 2.35 3.42
C ARG A 116 18.26 1.73 2.10
N LYS A 117 18.23 0.39 2.01
CA LYS A 117 18.65 -0.36 0.82
C LYS A 117 17.86 0.06 -0.43
N GLN A 118 16.55 0.28 -0.30
CA GLN A 118 15.75 0.74 -1.43
C GLN A 118 16.05 2.20 -1.82
N LEU A 119 16.28 3.10 -0.86
CA LEU A 119 16.65 4.49 -1.14
C LEU A 119 17.99 4.59 -1.86
N GLU A 120 18.99 3.82 -1.44
CA GLU A 120 20.30 3.76 -2.10
C GLU A 120 20.15 3.32 -3.57
N ARG A 121 19.38 2.25 -3.82
CA ARG A 121 19.02 1.83 -5.19
C ARG A 121 18.27 2.90 -5.98
N ASP A 122 17.38 3.64 -5.33
CA ASP A 122 16.59 4.70 -5.98
C ASP A 122 17.47 5.89 -6.42
N LEU A 123 18.58 6.16 -5.73
CA LEU A 123 19.51 7.24 -6.08
C LEU A 123 20.18 6.98 -7.44
N GLU A 124 20.55 5.73 -7.69
CA GLU A 124 21.23 5.27 -8.92
C GLU A 124 20.26 5.13 -10.10
N LYS A 125 18.99 4.78 -9.84
CA LYS A 125 18.02 4.55 -10.91
C LYS A 125 17.55 5.85 -11.59
N LYS A 126 17.35 5.76 -12.91
CA LYS A 126 16.66 6.79 -13.70
C LYS A 126 15.18 6.91 -13.32
N LYS A 127 14.54 5.77 -13.02
CA LYS A 127 13.16 5.67 -12.54
C LYS A 127 13.17 5.06 -11.13
N PRO A 128 13.23 5.89 -10.07
CA PRO A 128 13.22 5.40 -8.70
C PRO A 128 11.86 4.78 -8.33
N SER A 129 11.85 3.99 -7.25
CA SER A 129 10.62 3.53 -6.62
C SER A 129 9.80 4.69 -6.05
N LEU A 130 8.59 4.39 -5.56
CA LEU A 130 7.76 5.37 -4.85
C LEU A 130 8.12 5.50 -3.36
N LEU A 131 9.19 4.88 -2.85
CA LEU A 131 9.53 4.93 -1.44
C LEU A 131 9.67 6.37 -0.93
N ALA A 132 10.48 7.20 -1.61
CA ALA A 132 10.70 8.59 -1.21
C ALA A 132 9.41 9.44 -1.18
N LYS A 133 8.39 9.07 -1.96
CA LYS A 133 7.07 9.72 -1.92
C LYS A 133 6.36 9.49 -0.58
N TRP A 134 6.51 8.29 -0.01
CA TRP A 134 5.75 7.82 1.14
C TRP A 134 6.45 7.98 2.50
N LEU A 135 7.78 8.07 2.47
CA LEU A 135 8.60 8.33 3.66
C LEU A 135 8.20 9.64 4.37
N LYS A 136 8.07 9.59 5.71
CA LYS A 136 7.64 10.74 6.52
C LYS A 136 8.70 11.84 6.54
N SER A 137 8.24 13.08 6.46
CA SER A 137 9.09 14.26 6.58
C SER A 137 9.03 14.80 8.00
N GLU A 138 10.18 15.20 8.55
CA GLU A 138 10.24 15.92 9.84
C GLU A 138 9.75 17.38 9.73
N ASN A 139 9.66 17.92 8.51
CA ASN A 139 9.13 19.26 8.23
C ASN A 139 7.62 19.19 8.02
N THR A 140 6.88 18.83 9.06
CA THR A 140 5.41 18.77 9.06
C THR A 140 4.85 19.23 10.39
N SER A 141 3.60 19.69 10.41
CA SER A 141 2.91 20.11 11.63
C SER A 141 2.49 18.94 12.51
N SER A 142 2.29 17.74 11.94
CA SER A 142 1.87 16.54 12.69
C SER A 142 3.00 16.02 13.59
N LYS A 143 2.76 16.04 14.92
CA LYS A 143 3.70 15.49 15.93
C LYS A 143 4.04 14.03 15.65
N GLU A 144 3.03 13.21 15.36
CA GLU A 144 3.18 11.78 15.03
C GLU A 144 4.07 11.59 13.78
N THR A 145 3.80 12.34 12.71
CA THR A 145 4.60 12.22 11.48
C THR A 145 6.05 12.63 11.71
N ARG A 146 6.30 13.66 12.53
CA ARG A 146 7.66 14.06 12.91
C ARG A 146 8.37 12.98 13.71
N ALA A 147 7.69 12.34 14.65
CA ALA A 147 8.25 11.25 15.45
C ALA A 147 8.67 10.07 14.56
N LEU A 148 7.78 9.63 13.67
CA LEU A 148 8.08 8.57 12.69
C LEU A 148 9.24 8.96 11.76
N ALA A 149 9.28 10.20 11.29
CA ALA A 149 10.38 10.70 10.45
C ALA A 149 11.72 10.64 11.20
N ARG A 150 11.77 11.08 12.45
CA ARG A 150 13.00 11.06 13.27
C ARG A 150 13.49 9.64 13.55
N LYS A 151 12.59 8.72 13.91
CA LYS A 151 12.90 7.29 14.03
C LYS A 151 13.49 6.75 12.71
N THR A 152 12.82 7.03 11.60
CA THR A 152 13.26 6.60 10.26
C THR A 152 14.65 7.15 9.90
N ILE A 153 14.91 8.43 10.16
CA ILE A 153 16.19 9.10 9.88
C ILE A 153 17.33 8.45 10.68
N LYS A 154 17.12 8.29 12.00
CA LYS A 154 18.10 7.68 12.92
C LYS A 154 18.35 6.22 12.50
N GLY A 155 17.29 5.48 12.27
CA GLY A 155 17.31 4.06 11.88
C GLY A 155 18.04 3.78 10.58
N MET A 156 17.91 4.67 9.60
CA MET A 156 18.66 4.57 8.36
C MET A 156 20.07 5.15 8.49
N GLY A 157 20.50 5.69 9.64
CA GLY A 157 21.84 6.25 9.82
C GLY A 157 22.11 7.51 8.99
N PHE A 158 21.09 8.36 8.79
CA PHE A 158 21.25 9.66 8.12
C PHE A 158 21.18 10.81 9.12
N THR A 159 21.82 11.93 8.78
CA THR A 159 21.47 13.21 9.39
C THR A 159 20.13 13.73 8.83
N PRO A 160 19.37 14.53 9.60
CA PRO A 160 18.18 15.23 9.10
C PRO A 160 18.41 15.96 7.77
N ARG A 161 19.55 16.64 7.62
CA ARG A 161 19.91 17.39 6.41
C ARG A 161 20.11 16.46 5.20
N GLN A 162 20.88 15.37 5.36
CA GLN A 162 21.09 14.39 4.28
C GLN A 162 19.76 13.79 3.83
N TYR A 163 18.94 13.36 4.78
CA TYR A 163 17.64 12.77 4.51
C TYR A 163 16.74 13.70 3.69
N ARG A 164 16.61 14.97 4.10
CA ARG A 164 15.80 15.97 3.36
C ARG A 164 16.31 16.19 1.93
N LYS A 165 17.63 16.23 1.73
CA LYS A 165 18.24 16.37 0.39
C LYS A 165 17.93 15.16 -0.48
N ILE A 166 18.10 13.94 0.05
CA ILE A 166 17.79 12.68 -0.65
C ILE A 166 16.31 12.66 -1.07
N LEU A 167 15.40 12.93 -0.14
CA LEU A 167 13.97 12.94 -0.43
C LEU A 167 13.61 13.99 -1.49
N SER A 168 14.15 15.20 -1.40
CA SER A 168 13.90 16.27 -2.38
C SER A 168 14.37 15.84 -3.78
N TYR A 169 15.58 15.30 -3.89
CA TYR A 169 16.15 14.80 -5.14
C TYR A 169 15.30 13.68 -5.75
N LEU A 170 14.93 12.66 -4.96
CA LEU A 170 14.15 11.53 -5.43
C LEU A 170 12.70 11.91 -5.76
N ARG A 171 12.05 12.77 -4.97
CA ARG A 171 10.69 13.26 -5.26
C ARG A 171 10.63 14.07 -6.56
N ARG A 172 11.69 14.82 -6.88
CA ARG A 172 11.85 15.48 -8.17
C ARG A 172 11.99 14.47 -9.31
N LYS A 173 12.80 13.40 -9.13
CA LYS A 173 12.90 12.28 -10.11
C LYS A 173 11.58 11.53 -10.32
N ILE A 174 10.82 11.29 -9.25
CA ILE A 174 9.48 10.66 -9.31
C ILE A 174 8.48 11.52 -10.09
N ASN A 175 8.73 12.84 -10.18
CA ASN A 175 7.84 13.83 -10.78
C ASN A 175 6.43 13.79 -10.16
N ILE A 176 6.37 13.86 -8.82
CA ILE A 176 5.08 14.04 -8.13
C ILE A 176 4.42 15.34 -8.60
N VAL A 177 3.10 15.35 -8.71
CA VAL A 177 2.36 16.49 -9.28
C VAL A 177 2.58 17.79 -8.49
N GLU A 178 2.78 17.66 -7.17
CA GLU A 178 3.04 18.76 -6.26
C GLU A 178 4.33 19.54 -6.61
N THR A 179 5.32 18.88 -7.21
CA THR A 179 6.54 19.54 -7.70
C THR A 179 6.19 20.54 -8.81
N ASN A 180 5.43 20.11 -9.81
CA ASN A 180 5.02 20.98 -10.92
C ASN A 180 4.11 22.12 -10.44
N ILE A 181 3.24 21.85 -9.46
CA ILE A 181 2.42 22.88 -8.82
C ILE A 181 3.30 23.93 -8.13
N THR A 182 4.29 23.49 -7.34
CA THR A 182 5.19 24.38 -6.58
C THR A 182 6.01 25.26 -7.52
N PHE A 183 6.53 24.70 -8.60
CA PHE A 183 7.31 25.44 -9.61
C PHE A 183 6.45 26.16 -10.65
N LYS A 184 5.12 26.20 -10.47
CA LYS A 184 4.15 26.80 -11.42
C LYS A 184 4.29 26.29 -12.86
N SER A 185 4.85 25.09 -13.05
CA SER A 185 5.10 24.48 -14.35
C SER A 185 3.93 23.57 -14.76
N TYR A 186 2.72 24.13 -14.81
CA TYR A 186 1.48 23.36 -14.99
C TYR A 186 1.42 22.61 -16.33
N SER A 187 1.93 23.19 -17.41
CA SER A 187 2.01 22.55 -18.73
C SER A 187 2.81 21.25 -18.77
N LYS A 188 3.66 20.99 -17.76
CA LYS A 188 4.43 19.74 -17.63
C LYS A 188 3.66 18.62 -16.91
N ILE A 189 2.43 18.89 -16.45
CA ILE A 189 1.62 17.92 -15.71
C ILE A 189 1.01 16.90 -16.68
N ASN A 190 1.45 15.64 -16.57
CA ASN A 190 0.78 14.53 -17.24
C ASN A 190 -0.38 14.02 -16.36
N TYR A 191 -1.59 14.56 -16.56
CA TYR A 191 -2.78 14.22 -15.76
C TYR A 191 -3.10 12.72 -15.72
N SER A 192 -2.81 11.97 -16.78
CA SER A 192 -3.02 10.51 -16.82
C SER A 192 -2.16 9.74 -15.81
N LYS A 193 -1.06 10.35 -15.35
CA LYS A 193 -0.17 9.77 -14.33
C LYS A 193 -0.38 10.39 -12.94
N VAL A 194 -1.27 11.39 -12.82
CA VAL A 194 -1.57 12.01 -11.53
C VAL A 194 -2.56 11.12 -10.76
N PRO A 195 -2.27 10.78 -9.49
CA PRO A 195 -3.20 10.02 -8.66
C PRO A 195 -4.57 10.69 -8.53
N SER A 196 -5.65 9.91 -8.56
CA SER A 196 -7.03 10.41 -8.49
C SER A 196 -7.30 11.31 -7.28
N THR A 197 -6.66 11.04 -6.14
CA THR A 197 -6.76 11.86 -4.93
C THR A 197 -6.14 13.25 -5.12
N ALA A 198 -4.98 13.33 -5.78
CA ALA A 198 -4.34 14.60 -6.09
C ALA A 198 -5.14 15.37 -7.14
N ILE A 199 -5.70 14.69 -8.15
CA ILE A 199 -6.64 15.30 -9.11
C ILE A 199 -7.83 15.93 -8.39
N ARG A 200 -8.43 15.23 -7.43
CA ARG A 200 -9.55 15.77 -6.65
C ARG A 200 -9.13 16.94 -5.77
N LYS A 201 -7.99 16.84 -5.08
CA LYS A 201 -7.46 17.88 -4.18
C LYS A 201 -7.16 19.18 -4.92
N TYR A 202 -6.52 19.10 -6.08
CA TYR A 202 -6.06 20.25 -6.85
C TYR A 202 -6.99 20.63 -8.02
N LYS A 203 -8.20 20.05 -8.08
CA LYS A 203 -9.17 20.27 -9.17
C LYS A 203 -9.37 21.75 -9.48
N LYS A 204 -9.59 22.59 -8.46
CA LYS A 204 -9.83 24.03 -8.62
C LYS A 204 -8.61 24.71 -9.24
N LEU A 205 -7.42 24.43 -8.67
CA LEU A 205 -6.15 24.95 -9.18
C LEU A 205 -5.91 24.57 -10.65
N PHE A 206 -6.18 23.32 -11.04
CA PHE A 206 -5.99 22.88 -12.42
C PHE A 206 -6.97 23.54 -13.39
N LEU A 207 -8.23 23.73 -12.98
CA LEU A 207 -9.21 24.48 -13.79
C LEU A 207 -8.83 25.96 -13.95
N GLU A 208 -8.16 26.56 -12.97
CA GLU A 208 -7.73 27.96 -13.01
C GLU A 208 -6.42 28.16 -13.78
N LYS A 209 -5.46 27.24 -13.63
CA LYS A 209 -4.08 27.44 -14.12
C LYS A 209 -3.74 26.64 -15.37
N ASP A 210 -4.53 25.63 -15.73
CA ASP A 210 -4.26 24.71 -16.84
C ASP A 210 -5.56 24.06 -17.38
N LYS A 211 -6.57 24.92 -17.59
CA LYS A 211 -7.95 24.54 -17.88
C LYS A 211 -8.07 23.58 -19.05
N GLU A 212 -7.42 23.90 -20.17
CA GLU A 212 -7.55 23.17 -21.42
C GLU A 212 -7.02 21.73 -21.30
N ASN A 213 -5.78 21.57 -20.84
CA ASN A 213 -5.16 20.26 -20.66
C ASN A 213 -5.95 19.39 -19.66
N TYR A 214 -6.44 19.98 -18.57
CA TYR A 214 -7.23 19.28 -17.58
C TYR A 214 -8.60 18.82 -18.12
N LEU A 215 -9.30 19.66 -18.88
CA LEU A 215 -10.57 19.31 -19.51
C LEU A 215 -10.40 18.22 -20.59
N ASN A 216 -9.36 18.32 -21.40
CA ASN A 216 -9.01 17.30 -22.40
C ASN A 216 -8.78 15.93 -21.75
N PHE A 217 -8.00 15.89 -20.66
CA PHE A 217 -7.82 14.69 -19.85
C PHE A 217 -9.15 14.13 -19.31
N LYS A 218 -10.02 14.98 -18.77
CA LYS A 218 -11.32 14.57 -18.22
C LYS A 218 -12.22 13.96 -19.29
N ASN A 219 -12.22 14.52 -20.49
CA ASN A 219 -12.99 14.00 -21.62
C ASN A 219 -12.48 12.63 -22.09
N ARG A 220 -11.16 12.42 -22.11
CA ARG A 220 -10.57 11.09 -22.38
C ARG A 220 -10.99 10.05 -21.35
N ILE A 221 -10.87 10.35 -20.05
CA ILE A 221 -11.28 9.43 -18.99
C ILE A 221 -12.77 9.09 -19.03
N LYS A 222 -13.65 10.05 -19.40
CA LYS A 222 -15.08 9.76 -19.51
C LYS A 222 -15.36 8.68 -20.57
N LYS A 223 -14.62 8.70 -21.69
CA LYS A 223 -14.70 7.66 -22.72
C LYS A 223 -14.16 6.31 -22.19
N ASP A 224 -13.02 6.33 -21.50
CA ASP A 224 -12.40 5.10 -20.98
C ASP A 224 -13.17 4.45 -19.81
N ARG A 225 -13.82 5.25 -18.96
CA ARG A 225 -14.65 4.73 -17.83
C ARG A 225 -15.88 3.99 -18.30
N PHE A 226 -16.34 4.22 -19.52
CA PHE A 226 -17.41 3.42 -20.11
C PHE A 226 -16.97 1.96 -20.31
N ASN A 227 -15.66 1.67 -20.28
CA ASN A 227 -15.10 0.33 -20.47
C ASN A 227 -14.63 -0.40 -19.21
N ILE A 228 -14.42 0.24 -18.04
CA ILE A 228 -13.88 -0.47 -16.85
C ILE A 228 -14.36 0.14 -15.52
N ARG A 229 -15.11 -0.67 -14.74
CA ARG A 229 -15.14 -0.59 -13.26
C ARG A 229 -15.74 -1.83 -12.57
N ASN A 230 -15.45 -3.04 -13.06
CA ASN A 230 -15.73 -4.25 -12.28
C ASN A 230 -14.50 -4.58 -11.42
N LEU A 231 -14.73 -5.00 -10.18
CA LEU A 231 -13.71 -5.72 -9.41
C LEU A 231 -13.22 -6.88 -10.28
N LYS A 232 -11.89 -7.02 -10.44
CA LYS A 232 -11.34 -8.11 -11.26
C LYS A 232 -11.69 -9.49 -10.68
N TYR A 233 -11.95 -9.54 -9.36
CA TYR A 233 -12.29 -10.74 -8.63
C TYR A 233 -13.61 -10.52 -7.87
N SER A 234 -14.60 -11.36 -8.16
CA SER A 234 -15.95 -11.36 -7.62
C SER A 234 -16.10 -12.31 -6.43
N SER A 235 -15.42 -13.47 -6.45
CA SER A 235 -15.45 -14.50 -5.40
C SER A 235 -14.09 -14.74 -4.73
N ILE A 236 -14.08 -15.54 -3.66
CA ILE A 236 -12.85 -15.97 -3.00
C ILE A 236 -12.05 -16.94 -3.87
N GLU A 237 -12.71 -17.85 -4.58
CA GLU A 237 -12.05 -18.85 -5.41
C GLU A 237 -11.25 -18.21 -6.54
N GLU A 238 -11.80 -17.15 -7.15
CA GLU A 238 -11.07 -16.38 -8.16
C GLU A 238 -9.81 -15.71 -7.59
N VAL A 239 -9.83 -15.30 -6.32
CA VAL A 239 -8.66 -14.74 -5.64
C VAL A 239 -7.63 -15.82 -5.35
N LEU A 240 -8.04 -16.94 -4.75
CA LEU A 240 -7.13 -18.00 -4.31
C LEU A 240 -6.45 -18.71 -5.50
N ASN A 241 -7.18 -18.87 -6.61
CA ASN A 241 -6.69 -19.48 -7.84
C ASN A 241 -5.96 -18.48 -8.75
N SER A 242 -5.89 -17.20 -8.39
CA SER A 242 -5.20 -16.22 -9.22
C SER A 242 -3.69 -16.33 -9.10
N GLU A 243 -3.01 -16.50 -10.25
CA GLU A 243 -1.55 -16.39 -10.35
C GLU A 243 -1.00 -15.08 -9.74
N ARG A 244 -1.82 -14.03 -9.75
CA ARG A 244 -1.46 -12.73 -9.16
C ARG A 244 -1.02 -12.84 -7.71
N TYR A 245 -1.54 -13.78 -6.92
CA TYR A 245 -1.23 -13.94 -5.51
C TYR A 245 -0.39 -15.19 -5.20
N ASN A 246 0.15 -15.88 -6.22
CA ASN A 246 1.04 -17.02 -6.04
C ASN A 246 2.47 -16.63 -5.57
N LEU A 247 2.76 -15.33 -5.51
CA LEU A 247 4.01 -14.81 -4.93
C LEU A 247 4.03 -14.87 -3.39
N VAL A 248 2.90 -15.19 -2.76
CA VAL A 248 2.76 -15.23 -1.30
C VAL A 248 3.37 -16.51 -0.74
N GLU A 249 4.15 -16.36 0.33
CA GLU A 249 4.93 -17.45 0.91
C GLU A 249 4.68 -17.61 2.42
N ILE A 250 4.65 -18.84 2.96
CA ILE A 250 4.40 -19.13 4.40
C ILE A 250 5.58 -19.80 5.11
N ASN A 251 6.34 -20.65 4.40
CA ASN A 251 7.43 -21.47 4.96
C ASN A 251 8.80 -20.95 4.54
#